data_AF-A0A917QBS9-F1
#
_entry.id   AF-A0A917QBS9-F1
#
_cell.length_a   1.000
_cell.length_b   1.000
_cell.length_c   1.000
_cell.angle_alpha   90.00
_cell.angle_beta   90.00
_cell.angle_gamma   90.00
#
_symmetry.space_group_name_H-M   'P 1'
#
loop_
_entity.id
_entity.type
_entity.pdbx_description
1 polymer ?
#
loop_
_entity_poly.entity_id
_entity_poly.type
_entity_poly.pdbx_seq_one_letter_code
_entity_poly.pdbx_strand_id
1 'polypeptide(L)'
;MTTAASPPTRPYRFDERLRMIPVDPAGLAARVAAAHPVDFAGFRRLGIALMLLGRHDEALDQLDQALDLADTPRRRITVWINLADVYRYRGEPALAELLYRRALNASRAHDPDVVSFAAHHLGKSLAEQHQREEARQLLGEALRLRVADGDPELIESTTAALEHLDEMAIELPLSVARLVGTAPIWASSGPARAGDYWVVRGPRAIAEYQRLRYLASVGVAVPSVVEFAEDVLVTVHVAQLSLAELDDPVQVGATMGGVLRRLHALTDCPFDSGLDAMLPLAQRRVVEGLVDVTDFDDDHADLTPEQVIARVRVQRPAEDDHVVAHGDFTPENVLADGTMVDVAGVGVADRARDLAIAERELTALGEQALTAFYAEYGGVRPDQRLLDYYRLLDELC
;
A
#
# COMPACT_ATOMS: atom_id res chain seq x y z
N MET A 1 37.85 0.75 41.07
CA MET A 1 37.93 0.68 39.60
C MET A 1 36.50 0.56 39.09
N THR A 2 35.93 1.69 38.70
CA THR A 2 34.59 1.78 38.15
C THR A 2 34.67 1.29 36.71
N THR A 3 34.07 0.14 36.42
CA THR A 3 33.91 -0.36 35.05
C THR A 3 33.01 0.61 34.30
N ALA A 4 33.61 1.41 33.41
CA ALA A 4 32.85 2.13 32.41
C ALA A 4 32.08 1.09 31.59
N ALA A 5 30.76 1.06 31.75
CA ALA A 5 29.91 0.31 30.86
C ALA A 5 30.12 0.86 29.45
N SER A 6 30.56 0.01 28.52
CA SER A 6 30.51 0.32 27.10
C SER A 6 29.11 0.85 26.77
N PRO A 7 28.98 1.88 25.90
CA PRO A 7 27.67 2.35 25.48
C PRO A 7 26.86 1.14 24.97
N PRO A 8 25.55 1.05 25.27
CA PRO A 8 24.74 -0.06 24.82
C PRO A 8 24.90 -0.16 23.30
N THR A 9 25.47 -1.29 22.84
CA THR A 9 25.60 -1.59 21.42
C THR A 9 24.21 -1.47 20.80
N ARG A 10 24.10 -0.71 19.70
CA ARG A 10 22.83 -0.52 18.98
C ARG A 10 22.18 -1.90 18.76
N PRO A 11 20.86 -2.05 18.95
CA PRO A 11 20.19 -3.35 18.83
C PRO A 11 20.14 -3.89 17.39
N TYR A 12 20.75 -3.17 16.46
CA TYR A 12 20.83 -3.49 15.05
C TYR A 12 22.22 -3.14 14.51
N ARG A 13 22.58 -3.79 13.41
CA ARG A 13 23.68 -3.44 12.51
C ARG A 13 23.12 -3.10 11.13
N PHE A 14 23.95 -2.64 10.21
CA PHE A 14 23.54 -2.41 8.83
C PHE A 14 23.91 -3.61 7.94
N ASP A 15 23.05 -3.94 6.98
CA ASP A 15 23.36 -4.85 5.87
C ASP A 15 24.12 -4.11 4.74
N GLU A 16 24.47 -4.82 3.67
CA GLU A 16 25.20 -4.28 2.51
C GLU A 16 24.45 -3.14 1.82
N ARG A 17 23.13 -3.05 2.01
CA ARG A 17 22.26 -2.01 1.45
C ARG A 17 21.92 -0.93 2.49
N LEU A 18 22.66 -0.90 3.59
CA LEU A 18 22.50 0.04 4.70
C LEU A 18 21.12 -0.06 5.37
N ARG A 19 20.45 -1.21 5.34
CA ARG A 19 19.23 -1.48 6.11
C ARG A 19 19.59 -2.01 7.48
N MET A 20 18.82 -1.61 8.49
CA MET A 20 18.96 -2.07 9.85
C MET A 20 18.51 -3.53 9.96
N ILE A 21 19.36 -4.37 10.53
CA ILE A 21 19.07 -5.78 10.83
C ILE A 21 19.43 -6.08 12.28
N PRO A 22 18.61 -6.87 13.01
CA PRO A 22 18.83 -7.13 14.42
C PRO A 22 20.14 -7.89 14.68
N VAL A 23 20.89 -7.48 15.71
CA VAL A 23 22.12 -8.19 16.13
C VAL A 23 21.82 -9.45 16.94
N ASP A 24 20.70 -9.45 17.68
CA ASP A 24 20.18 -10.57 18.46
C ASP A 24 18.66 -10.69 18.23
N PRO A 25 18.25 -11.40 17.16
CA PRO A 25 16.83 -11.56 16.83
C PRO A 25 16.04 -12.23 17.95
N ALA A 26 16.63 -13.21 18.65
CA ALA A 26 15.95 -13.97 19.70
C ALA A 26 15.72 -13.10 20.96
N GLY A 27 16.74 -12.38 21.41
CA GLY A 27 16.60 -11.43 22.51
C GLY A 27 15.66 -10.27 22.17
N LEU A 28 15.67 -9.79 20.92
CA LEU A 28 14.73 -8.77 20.46
C LEU A 28 13.29 -9.31 20.48
N ALA A 29 13.04 -10.53 20.00
CA ALA A 29 11.73 -11.18 20.05
C ALA A 29 11.23 -11.37 21.49
N ALA A 30 12.11 -11.77 22.42
CA ALA A 30 11.76 -11.88 23.84
C ALA A 30 11.35 -10.53 24.45
N ARG A 31 12.06 -9.45 24.09
CA ARG A 31 11.71 -8.09 24.53
C ARG A 31 10.37 -7.62 23.95
N VAL A 32 10.09 -7.93 22.69
CA VAL A 32 8.80 -7.64 22.05
C VAL A 32 7.68 -8.38 22.78
N ALA A 33 7.86 -9.66 23.08
CA ALA A 33 6.86 -10.47 23.78
C ALA A 33 6.56 -9.98 25.21
N ALA A 34 7.53 -9.35 25.89
CA ALA A 34 7.37 -8.80 27.23
C ALA A 34 6.94 -7.32 27.25
N ALA A 35 6.81 -6.67 26.08
CA ALA A 35 6.52 -5.24 26.00
C ALA A 35 5.03 -4.96 26.18
N HIS A 36 4.71 -4.03 27.07
CA HIS A 36 3.37 -3.48 27.27
C HIS A 36 3.44 -1.95 27.22
N PRO A 37 3.58 -1.35 26.02
CA PRO A 37 3.68 0.10 25.89
C PRO A 37 2.38 0.78 26.28
N VAL A 38 2.50 1.94 26.92
CA VAL A 38 1.37 2.81 27.29
C VAL A 38 1.61 4.27 26.92
N ASP A 39 2.80 4.57 26.38
CA ASP A 39 3.26 5.91 26.06
C ASP A 39 3.86 5.96 24.65
N PHE A 40 3.93 7.17 24.10
CA PHE A 40 4.49 7.45 22.78
C PHE A 40 5.83 6.74 22.53
N ALA A 41 6.75 6.84 23.50
CA ALA A 41 8.09 6.30 23.35
C ALA A 41 8.11 4.76 23.38
N GLY A 42 7.24 4.15 24.19
CA GLY A 42 7.04 2.70 24.24
C GLY A 42 6.51 2.15 22.93
N PHE A 43 5.41 2.71 22.43
CA PHE A 43 4.78 2.31 21.17
C PHE A 43 5.75 2.42 20.00
N ARG A 44 6.44 3.57 19.87
CA ARG A 44 7.44 3.77 18.82
C ARG A 44 8.60 2.77 18.90
N ARG A 45 9.16 2.52 20.10
CA ARG A 45 10.24 1.54 20.28
C ARG A 45 9.80 0.13 19.91
N LEU A 46 8.57 -0.24 20.27
CA LEU A 46 8.00 -1.55 19.96
C LEU A 46 7.80 -1.71 18.45
N GLY A 47 7.25 -0.69 17.78
CA GLY A 47 7.10 -0.66 16.32
C GLY A 47 8.42 -0.86 15.58
N ILE A 48 9.49 -0.15 15.97
CA ILE A 48 10.82 -0.34 15.37
C ILE A 48 11.34 -1.77 15.61
N ALA A 49 11.15 -2.31 16.81
CA ALA A 49 11.58 -3.68 17.12
C ALA A 49 10.84 -4.73 16.28
N LEU A 50 9.53 -4.57 16.12
CA LEU A 50 8.69 -5.43 15.28
C LEU A 50 9.10 -5.37 13.80
N MET A 51 9.38 -4.17 13.29
CA MET A 51 9.90 -3.97 11.94
C MET A 51 11.22 -4.72 11.71
N LEU A 52 12.18 -4.62 12.64
CA LEU A 52 13.45 -5.34 12.55
C LEU A 52 13.28 -6.87 12.59
N LEU A 53 12.19 -7.37 13.17
CA LEU A 53 11.83 -8.80 13.17
C LEU A 53 11.01 -9.22 11.94
N GLY A 54 10.72 -8.31 11.01
CA GLY A 54 9.87 -8.58 9.83
C GLY A 54 8.38 -8.66 10.14
N ARG A 55 7.95 -8.31 11.36
CA ARG A 55 6.54 -8.32 11.80
C ARG A 55 5.90 -6.98 11.45
N HIS A 56 5.78 -6.71 10.15
CA HIS A 56 5.44 -5.38 9.63
C HIS A 56 4.03 -4.92 10.00
N ASP A 57 3.02 -5.79 9.92
CA ASP A 57 1.63 -5.40 10.26
C ASP A 57 1.49 -4.96 11.73
N GLU A 58 2.11 -5.72 12.63
CA GLU A 58 2.14 -5.37 14.05
C GLU A 58 3.00 -4.12 14.31
N ALA A 59 4.07 -3.92 13.53
CA ALA A 59 4.89 -2.71 13.63
C ALA A 59 4.06 -1.45 13.29
N LEU A 60 3.27 -1.52 12.23
CA LEU A 60 2.34 -0.46 11.83
C LEU A 60 1.31 -0.21 12.92
N ASP A 61 0.67 -1.25 13.48
CA ASP A 61 -0.28 -1.09 14.60
C ASP A 61 0.32 -0.32 15.78
N GLN A 62 1.56 -0.64 16.17
CA GLN A 62 2.21 0.08 17.27
C GLN A 62 2.60 1.52 16.89
N LEU A 63 2.95 1.77 15.63
CA LEU A 63 3.29 3.12 15.17
C LEU A 63 2.05 3.99 14.97
N ASP A 64 0.90 3.42 14.62
CA ASP A 64 -0.40 4.09 14.61
C ASP A 64 -0.73 4.62 16.01
N GLN A 65 -0.58 3.76 17.03
CA GLN A 65 -0.74 4.18 18.43
C GLN A 65 0.27 5.27 18.85
N ALA A 66 1.50 5.22 18.34
CA ALA A 66 2.48 6.28 18.57
C ALA A 66 2.08 7.59 17.87
N LEU A 67 1.50 7.53 16.67
CA LEU A 67 1.05 8.69 15.92
C LEU A 67 -0.12 9.39 16.61
N ASP A 68 -1.08 8.63 17.14
CA ASP A 68 -2.21 9.14 17.92
C ASP A 68 -1.74 9.91 19.17
N LEU A 69 -0.65 9.47 19.80
CA LEU A 69 -0.04 10.13 20.97
C LEU A 69 0.93 11.25 20.61
N ALA A 70 1.16 11.54 19.33
CA ALA A 70 2.11 12.55 18.88
C ALA A 70 1.53 13.98 19.02
N ASP A 71 1.91 14.65 20.10
CA ASP A 71 1.47 15.99 20.51
C ASP A 71 2.34 17.14 19.96
N THR A 72 3.50 16.85 19.37
CA THR A 72 4.43 17.84 18.82
C THR A 72 4.77 17.56 17.36
N PRO A 73 5.10 18.60 16.54
CA PRO A 73 5.55 18.41 15.16
C PRO A 73 6.72 17.42 15.06
N ARG A 74 7.73 17.55 15.94
CA ARG A 74 8.88 16.64 16.00
C ARG A 74 8.47 15.18 16.14
N ARG A 75 7.54 14.89 17.07
CA ARG A 75 7.06 13.52 17.30
C ARG A 75 6.34 12.96 16.08
N ARG A 76 5.46 13.76 15.44
CA ARG A 76 4.77 13.34 14.21
C ARG A 76 5.74 13.05 13.07
N ILE A 77 6.68 13.97 12.79
CA ILE A 77 7.73 13.79 11.79
C ILE A 77 8.50 12.49 12.03
N THR A 78 8.88 12.25 13.29
CA THR A 78 9.63 11.05 13.65
C THR A 78 8.82 9.77 13.40
N VAL A 79 7.52 9.76 13.76
CA VAL A 79 6.66 8.59 13.51
C VAL A 79 6.43 8.37 12.02
N TRP A 80 6.20 9.41 11.21
CA TRP A 80 6.10 9.26 9.75
C TRP A 80 7.35 8.65 9.13
N ILE A 81 8.55 9.03 9.58
CA ILE A 81 9.80 8.40 9.13
C ILE A 81 9.84 6.92 9.51
N ASN A 82 9.36 6.56 10.72
CA ASN A 82 9.31 5.18 11.15
C ASN A 82 8.28 4.36 10.39
N LEU A 83 7.08 4.88 10.15
CA LEU A 83 6.06 4.25 9.30
C LEU A 83 6.60 4.04 7.88
N ALA A 84 7.24 5.06 7.31
CA ALA A 84 7.90 4.99 6.01
C ALA A 84 9.00 3.92 5.98
N ASP A 85 9.81 3.80 7.04
CA ASP A 85 10.77 2.70 7.17
C ASP A 85 10.03 1.35 7.17
N VAL A 86 8.89 1.18 7.84
CA VAL A 86 8.14 -0.09 7.80
C VAL A 86 7.67 -0.42 6.39
N TYR A 87 7.04 0.52 5.68
CA TYR A 87 6.59 0.31 4.29
C TYR A 87 7.77 0.01 3.36
N ARG A 88 8.91 0.68 3.54
CA ARG A 88 10.13 0.42 2.78
C ARG A 88 10.65 -0.99 2.98
N TYR A 89 10.64 -1.52 4.22
CA TYR A 89 11.09 -2.90 4.50
C TYR A 89 10.07 -3.94 4.07
N ARG A 90 8.79 -3.56 4.05
CA ARG A 90 7.69 -4.39 3.57
C ARG A 90 7.62 -4.51 2.05
N GLY A 91 8.32 -3.64 1.31
CA GLY A 91 8.33 -3.64 -0.15
C GLY A 91 7.25 -2.75 -0.77
N GLU A 92 6.82 -1.70 -0.07
CA GLU A 92 5.82 -0.72 -0.51
C GLU A 92 6.47 0.66 -0.68
N PRO A 93 7.34 0.83 -1.70
CA PRO A 93 8.17 2.04 -1.83
C PRO A 93 7.38 3.32 -2.08
N ALA A 94 6.21 3.24 -2.74
CA ALA A 94 5.36 4.40 -2.99
C ALA A 94 4.78 4.99 -1.68
N LEU A 95 4.27 4.14 -0.79
CA LEU A 95 3.78 4.57 0.53
C LEU A 95 4.91 5.10 1.41
N ALA A 96 6.08 4.44 1.37
CA ALA A 96 7.26 4.92 2.07
C ALA A 96 7.66 6.33 1.60
N GLU A 97 7.73 6.53 0.28
CA GLU A 97 8.08 7.82 -0.31
C GLU A 97 7.08 8.92 0.06
N LEU A 98 5.77 8.65 0.01
CA LEU A 98 4.73 9.60 0.41
C LEU A 98 4.95 10.09 1.85
N LEU A 99 5.18 9.16 2.78
CA LEU A 99 5.39 9.46 4.19
C LEU A 99 6.74 10.16 4.45
N TYR A 100 7.81 9.77 3.76
CA TYR A 100 9.09 10.47 3.85
C TYR A 100 9.02 11.89 3.30
N ARG A 101 8.36 12.11 2.15
CA ARG A 101 8.15 13.45 1.59
C ARG A 101 7.32 14.31 2.53
N ARG A 102 6.28 13.75 3.14
CA ARG A 102 5.49 14.42 4.20
C ARG A 102 6.36 14.81 5.38
N ALA A 103 7.16 13.89 5.90
CA ALA A 103 8.08 14.15 7.00
C ALA A 103 9.10 15.25 6.67
N LEU A 104 9.67 15.23 5.46
CA LEU A 104 10.60 16.25 4.99
C LEU A 104 9.94 17.62 4.87
N ASN A 105 8.75 17.71 4.25
CA ASN A 105 8.02 18.96 4.12
C ASN A 105 7.65 19.54 5.49
N ALA A 106 7.16 18.71 6.41
CA ALA A 106 6.82 19.13 7.77
C ALA A 106 8.07 19.56 8.58
N SER A 107 9.20 18.87 8.41
CA SER A 107 10.46 19.28 9.05
C SER A 107 10.92 20.66 8.60
N ARG A 108 10.86 20.94 7.30
CA ARG A 108 11.22 22.27 6.75
C ARG A 108 10.30 23.37 7.27
N ALA A 109 9.01 23.08 7.42
CA ALA A 109 8.02 24.06 7.85
C ALA A 109 8.01 24.32 9.38
N HIS A 110 8.29 23.30 10.19
CA HIS A 110 7.99 23.34 11.63
C HIS A 110 9.14 22.93 12.55
N ASP A 111 10.15 22.22 12.05
CA ASP A 111 11.26 21.73 12.87
C ASP A 111 12.54 21.53 12.04
N PRO A 112 13.29 22.62 11.74
CA PRO A 112 14.46 22.56 10.87
C PRO A 112 15.57 21.61 11.33
N ASP A 113 15.69 21.37 12.63
CA ASP A 113 16.71 20.49 13.21
C ASP A 113 16.59 19.04 12.72
N VAL A 114 15.38 18.60 12.35
CA VAL A 114 15.15 17.21 11.89
C VAL A 114 15.13 17.08 10.36
N VAL A 115 15.38 18.16 9.62
CA VAL A 115 15.46 18.15 8.14
C VAL A 115 16.56 17.21 7.67
N SER A 116 17.74 17.24 8.31
CA SER A 116 18.87 16.38 7.93
C SER A 116 18.57 14.89 8.15
N PHE A 117 17.66 14.57 9.07
CA PHE A 117 17.20 13.22 9.31
C PHE A 117 16.18 12.79 8.25
N ALA A 118 15.13 13.60 8.02
CA ALA A 118 14.11 13.32 7.01
C ALA A 118 14.69 13.21 5.59
N ALA A 119 15.56 14.14 5.19
CA ALA A 119 16.20 14.15 3.87
C ALA A 119 17.09 12.91 3.66
N HIS A 120 17.82 12.49 4.69
CA HIS A 120 18.65 11.27 4.61
C HIS A 120 17.80 10.02 4.39
N HIS A 121 16.71 9.86 5.15
CA HIS A 121 15.84 8.69 5.03
C HIS A 121 15.14 8.64 3.67
N LEU A 122 14.59 9.77 3.19
CA LEU A 122 14.02 9.86 1.84
C LEU A 122 15.08 9.53 0.78
N GLY A 123 16.27 10.14 0.88
CA GLY A 123 17.35 9.92 -0.08
C GLY A 123 17.77 8.44 -0.18
N LYS A 124 17.82 7.72 0.93
CA LYS A 124 18.06 6.26 0.93
C LYS A 124 16.93 5.49 0.26
N SER A 125 15.67 5.84 0.54
CA SER A 125 14.50 5.22 -0.09
C SER A 125 14.49 5.43 -1.61
N LEU A 126 14.89 6.62 -2.08
CA LEU A 126 14.99 6.92 -3.51
C LEU A 126 16.16 6.18 -4.16
N ALA A 127 17.29 6.03 -3.47
CA ALA A 127 18.43 5.25 -3.96
C ALA A 127 18.06 3.77 -4.19
N GLU A 128 17.30 3.18 -3.27
CA GLU A 128 16.77 1.81 -3.41
C GLU A 128 15.87 1.65 -4.65
N GLN A 129 15.21 2.73 -5.09
CA GLN A 129 14.30 2.77 -6.25
C GLN A 129 14.98 3.18 -7.56
N HIS A 130 16.32 3.21 -7.63
CA HIS A 130 17.09 3.70 -8.79
C HIS A 130 16.88 5.20 -9.12
N GLN A 131 16.27 5.99 -8.24
CA GLN A 131 16.10 7.45 -8.41
C GLN A 131 17.35 8.22 -7.96
N ARG A 132 18.47 7.97 -8.64
CA ARG A 132 19.81 8.33 -8.18
C ARG A 132 20.09 9.81 -8.06
N GLU A 133 19.53 10.62 -8.96
CA GLU A 133 19.78 12.05 -8.99
C GLU A 133 19.16 12.76 -7.79
N GLU A 134 17.87 12.51 -7.53
CA GLU A 134 17.17 13.09 -6.39
C GLU A 134 17.72 12.54 -5.06
N ALA A 135 18.01 11.23 -4.99
CA ALA A 135 18.66 10.62 -3.83
C ALA A 135 19.97 11.34 -3.46
N ARG A 136 20.83 11.61 -4.44
CA ARG A 136 22.10 12.31 -4.23
C ARG A 136 21.90 13.76 -3.78
N GLN A 137 20.90 14.46 -4.32
CA GLN A 137 20.58 15.83 -3.91
C GLN A 137 20.16 15.88 -2.43
N LEU A 138 19.24 15.00 -2.03
CA LEU A 138 18.73 14.94 -0.65
C LEU A 138 19.80 14.49 0.35
N LEU A 139 20.59 13.47 0.00
CA LEU A 139 21.70 13.03 0.85
C LEU A 139 22.79 14.09 0.96
N GLY A 140 23.07 14.83 -0.13
CA GLY A 140 23.99 15.98 -0.11
C GLY A 140 23.49 17.13 0.77
N GLU A 141 22.18 17.41 0.76
CA GLU A 141 21.55 18.35 1.69
C GLU A 141 21.69 17.89 3.15
N ALA A 142 21.35 16.62 3.43
CA ALA A 142 21.48 16.04 4.76
C ALA A 142 22.92 16.09 5.29
N LEU A 143 23.91 15.77 4.44
CA LEU A 143 25.33 15.81 4.82
C LEU A 143 25.76 17.22 5.19
N ARG A 144 25.38 18.23 4.39
CA ARG A 144 25.73 19.63 4.64
C ARG A 144 25.21 20.10 6.00
N LEU A 145 23.97 19.76 6.34
CA LEU A 145 23.36 20.10 7.62
C LEU A 145 24.07 19.37 8.78
N ARG A 146 24.31 18.06 8.65
CA ARG A 146 25.01 17.26 9.68
C ARG A 146 26.45 17.73 9.94
N VAL A 147 27.15 18.18 8.90
CA VAL A 147 28.49 18.79 9.03
C VAL A 147 28.42 20.10 9.81
N ALA A 148 27.39 20.92 9.59
CA ALA A 148 27.18 22.14 10.35
C ALA A 148 26.85 21.86 11.82
N ASP A 149 26.06 20.80 12.09
CA ASP A 149 25.69 20.36 13.44
C ASP A 149 26.85 19.66 14.18
N GLY A 150 27.77 19.04 13.44
CA GLY A 150 28.99 18.44 13.97
C GLY A 150 28.83 17.04 14.57
N ASP A 151 27.79 16.29 14.22
CA ASP A 151 27.59 14.90 14.67
C ASP A 151 28.38 13.92 13.79
N PRO A 152 29.50 13.32 14.29
CA PRO A 152 30.36 12.47 13.46
C PRO A 152 29.67 11.18 13.00
N GLU A 153 28.78 10.60 13.81
CA GLU A 153 28.10 9.35 13.47
C GLU A 153 27.09 9.58 12.34
N LEU A 154 26.36 10.70 12.38
CA LEU A 154 25.41 11.06 11.33
C LEU A 154 26.12 11.47 10.03
N ILE A 155 27.27 12.14 10.13
CA ILE A 155 28.12 12.48 8.98
C ILE A 155 28.59 11.19 8.29
N GLU A 156 29.21 10.27 9.04
CA GLU A 156 29.68 8.99 8.52
C GLU A 156 28.55 8.21 7.85
N SER A 157 27.38 8.14 8.49
CA SER A 157 26.23 7.44 7.94
C SER A 157 25.73 8.02 6.60
N THR A 158 25.71 9.35 6.43
CA THR A 158 25.30 9.95 5.15
C THR A 158 26.38 9.82 4.09
N THR A 159 27.65 9.95 4.47
CA THR A 159 28.78 9.75 3.55
C THR A 159 28.76 8.33 2.98
N ALA A 160 28.60 7.31 3.83
CA ALA A 160 28.47 5.93 3.39
C ALA A 160 27.30 5.73 2.40
N ALA A 161 26.14 6.36 2.67
CA ALA A 161 24.99 6.29 1.77
C ALA A 161 25.25 6.96 0.40
N LEU A 162 26.01 8.06 0.36
CA LEU A 162 26.41 8.71 -0.89
C LEU A 162 27.44 7.89 -1.69
N GLU A 163 28.37 7.23 -1.00
CA GLU A 163 29.41 6.40 -1.61
C GLU A 163 28.83 5.13 -2.24
N HIS A 164 27.85 4.50 -1.58
CA HIS A 164 27.26 3.22 -1.99
C HIS A 164 25.91 3.39 -2.71
N LEU A 165 25.60 4.59 -3.20
CA LEU A 165 24.28 4.93 -3.75
C LEU A 165 23.82 3.98 -4.86
N ASP A 166 24.74 3.54 -5.72
CA ASP A 166 24.43 2.62 -6.82
C ASP A 166 24.22 1.16 -6.34
N GLU A 167 24.82 0.79 -5.22
CA GLU A 167 24.75 -0.57 -4.65
C GLU A 167 23.49 -0.78 -3.79
N MET A 168 22.83 0.32 -3.37
CA MET A 168 21.61 0.26 -2.56
C MET A 168 20.38 -0.22 -3.34
N ALA A 169 20.41 -0.06 -4.67
CA ALA A 169 19.27 -0.29 -5.54
C ALA A 169 18.71 -1.72 -5.40
N ILE A 170 17.39 -1.86 -5.29
CA ILE A 170 16.77 -3.18 -5.19
C ILE A 170 16.73 -3.78 -6.59
N GLU A 171 17.52 -4.83 -6.81
CA GLU A 171 17.48 -5.56 -8.06
C GLU A 171 16.19 -6.41 -8.16
N LEU A 172 15.84 -6.75 -9.40
CA LEU A 172 14.80 -7.72 -9.69
C LEU A 172 15.36 -9.14 -9.50
N PRO A 173 14.53 -10.11 -9.08
CA PRO A 173 14.93 -11.52 -9.07
C PRO A 173 15.47 -11.94 -10.44
N LEU A 174 16.51 -12.80 -10.45
CA LEU A 174 17.24 -13.13 -11.68
C LEU A 174 16.34 -13.69 -12.80
N SER A 175 15.32 -14.49 -12.45
CA SER A 175 14.35 -15.00 -13.43
C SER A 175 13.54 -13.88 -14.07
N VAL A 176 13.06 -12.93 -13.27
CA VAL A 176 12.33 -11.75 -13.73
C VAL A 176 13.23 -10.84 -14.57
N ALA A 177 14.44 -10.53 -14.08
CA ALA A 177 15.37 -9.65 -14.79
C ALA A 177 15.74 -10.17 -16.20
N ARG A 178 15.81 -11.49 -16.37
CA ARG A 178 16.03 -12.13 -17.68
C ARG A 178 14.87 -11.95 -18.64
N LEU A 179 13.65 -11.77 -18.13
CA LEU A 179 12.43 -11.62 -18.91
C LEU A 179 12.19 -10.15 -19.29
N VAL A 180 12.31 -9.23 -18.33
CA VAL A 180 11.89 -7.83 -18.49
C VAL A 180 13.04 -6.82 -18.50
N GLY A 181 14.28 -7.28 -18.37
CA GLY A 181 15.45 -6.43 -18.16
C GLY A 181 15.66 -6.06 -16.68
N THR A 182 16.74 -5.36 -16.38
CA THR A 182 17.16 -5.06 -15.00
C THR A 182 16.56 -3.77 -14.43
N ALA A 183 15.92 -2.95 -15.26
CA ALA A 183 15.37 -1.65 -14.87
C ALA A 183 14.11 -1.31 -15.70
N PRO A 184 12.96 -1.97 -15.42
CA PRO A 184 11.71 -1.61 -16.06
C PRO A 184 11.28 -0.20 -15.61
N ILE A 185 10.51 0.49 -16.45
CA ILE A 185 10.03 1.85 -16.15
C ILE A 185 8.78 1.73 -15.28
N TRP A 186 8.91 2.13 -14.01
CA TRP A 186 7.82 2.15 -13.04
C TRP A 186 6.96 3.41 -13.21
N ALA A 187 5.64 3.24 -13.08
CA ALA A 187 4.75 4.36 -12.83
C ALA A 187 5.00 4.90 -11.40
N SER A 188 4.63 6.16 -11.15
CA SER A 188 4.80 6.82 -9.84
C SER A 188 4.11 6.08 -8.69
N SER A 189 3.05 5.32 -8.99
CA SER A 189 2.20 4.63 -8.01
C SER A 189 1.52 3.41 -8.61
N GLY A 190 2.24 2.59 -9.39
CA GLY A 190 1.63 1.48 -10.11
C GLY A 190 2.60 0.47 -10.72
N PRO A 191 2.08 -0.49 -11.51
CA PRO A 191 2.91 -1.49 -12.17
C PRO A 191 3.90 -0.83 -13.14
N ALA A 192 5.05 -1.47 -13.34
CA ALA A 192 5.95 -1.13 -14.43
C ALA A 192 5.56 -1.84 -15.72
N ARG A 193 5.79 -1.18 -16.85
CA ARG A 193 5.61 -1.77 -18.19
C ARG A 193 6.95 -2.13 -18.79
N ALA A 194 7.08 -3.35 -19.31
CA ALA A 194 8.28 -3.83 -19.98
C ALA A 194 7.90 -4.65 -21.22
N GLY A 195 7.83 -3.99 -22.38
CA GLY A 195 7.33 -4.62 -23.60
C GLY A 195 5.87 -5.04 -23.44
N ASP A 196 5.60 -6.33 -23.65
CA ASP A 196 4.28 -6.96 -23.53
C ASP A 196 4.02 -7.51 -22.11
N TYR A 197 4.69 -6.97 -21.10
CA TYR A 197 4.56 -7.43 -19.71
C TYR A 197 4.24 -6.28 -18.75
N TRP A 198 3.44 -6.63 -17.75
CA TRP A 198 3.26 -5.84 -16.53
C TRP A 198 4.08 -6.44 -15.39
N VAL A 199 4.72 -5.58 -14.61
CA VAL A 199 5.57 -5.96 -13.49
C VAL A 199 5.07 -5.26 -12.23
N VAL A 200 4.67 -6.04 -11.23
CA VAL A 200 4.23 -5.56 -9.91
C VAL A 200 5.21 -6.07 -8.86
N ARG A 201 5.49 -5.29 -7.82
CA ARG A 201 6.35 -5.70 -6.71
C ARG A 201 5.68 -5.46 -5.34
N GLY A 202 6.05 -6.28 -4.35
CA GLY A 202 5.71 -6.10 -2.95
C GLY A 202 4.49 -6.92 -2.51
N PRO A 203 3.88 -6.57 -1.36
CA PRO A 203 2.73 -7.30 -0.80
C PRO A 203 1.56 -7.39 -1.78
N ARG A 204 1.30 -6.33 -2.56
CA ARG A 204 0.26 -6.32 -3.60
C ARG A 204 0.52 -7.38 -4.68
N ALA A 205 1.76 -7.51 -5.15
CA ALA A 205 2.14 -8.54 -6.13
C ALA A 205 1.92 -9.96 -5.59
N ILE A 206 2.23 -10.20 -4.31
CA ILE A 206 2.00 -11.48 -3.64
C ILE A 206 0.49 -11.77 -3.57
N ALA A 207 -0.31 -10.79 -3.14
CA ALA A 207 -1.75 -10.91 -3.03
C ALA A 207 -2.42 -11.17 -4.39
N GLU A 208 -2.02 -10.41 -5.41
CA GLU A 208 -2.51 -10.53 -6.78
C GLU A 208 -2.12 -11.87 -7.40
N TYR A 209 -0.86 -12.33 -7.23
CA TYR A 209 -0.42 -13.65 -7.71
C TYR A 209 -1.31 -14.78 -7.18
N GLN A 210 -1.61 -14.77 -5.87
CA GLN A 210 -2.45 -15.79 -5.25
C GLN A 210 -3.86 -15.78 -5.84
N ARG A 211 -4.42 -14.59 -6.07
CA ARG A 211 -5.79 -14.41 -6.59
C ARG A 211 -5.89 -14.74 -8.07
N LEU A 212 -4.91 -14.34 -8.89
CA LEU A 212 -4.79 -14.75 -10.29
C LEU A 212 -4.75 -16.29 -10.40
N ARG A 213 -3.94 -16.96 -9.57
CA ARG A 213 -3.87 -18.44 -9.58
C ARG A 213 -5.19 -19.09 -9.20
N TYR A 214 -5.85 -18.59 -8.17
CA TYR A 214 -7.15 -19.08 -7.75
C TYR A 214 -8.19 -18.90 -8.87
N LEU A 215 -8.36 -17.68 -9.38
CA LEU A 215 -9.34 -17.34 -10.42
C LEU A 215 -9.12 -18.16 -11.69
N ALA A 216 -7.87 -18.28 -12.15
CA ALA A 216 -7.54 -19.12 -13.29
C ALA A 216 -7.88 -20.60 -13.05
N SER A 217 -7.70 -21.12 -11.84
CA SER A 217 -8.02 -22.52 -11.49
C SER A 217 -9.52 -22.84 -11.53
N VAL A 218 -10.37 -21.82 -11.35
CA VAL A 218 -11.83 -21.94 -11.42
C VAL A 218 -12.41 -21.42 -12.75
N GLY A 219 -11.55 -21.20 -13.75
CA GLY A 219 -11.96 -20.87 -15.13
C GLY A 219 -12.39 -19.42 -15.34
N VAL A 220 -12.05 -18.51 -14.42
CA VAL A 220 -12.28 -17.08 -14.60
C VAL A 220 -11.18 -16.49 -15.50
N ALA A 221 -11.59 -15.64 -16.45
CA ALA A 221 -10.67 -14.94 -17.33
C ALA A 221 -9.89 -13.86 -16.55
N VAL A 222 -8.57 -14.04 -16.46
CA VAL A 222 -7.61 -13.15 -15.81
C VAL A 222 -6.27 -13.14 -16.58
N PRO A 223 -5.40 -12.14 -16.42
CA PRO A 223 -4.07 -12.13 -17.00
C PRO A 223 -3.27 -13.39 -16.65
N SER A 224 -2.59 -13.94 -17.66
CA SER A 224 -1.70 -15.08 -17.44
C SER A 224 -0.45 -14.64 -16.69
N VAL A 225 -0.13 -15.35 -15.60
CA VAL A 225 1.13 -15.20 -14.88
C VAL A 225 2.25 -15.81 -15.70
N VAL A 226 3.27 -15.01 -16.01
CA VAL A 226 4.47 -15.44 -16.74
C VAL A 226 5.55 -15.90 -15.76
N GLU A 227 5.77 -15.11 -14.71
CA GLU A 227 6.79 -15.37 -13.70
C GLU A 227 6.31 -14.81 -12.35
N PHE A 228 6.66 -15.49 -11.27
CA PHE A 228 6.50 -14.97 -9.92
C PHE A 228 7.70 -15.43 -9.09
N ALA A 229 8.52 -14.47 -8.66
CA ALA A 229 9.73 -14.74 -7.91
C ALA A 229 9.84 -13.76 -6.76
N GLU A 230 10.08 -14.28 -5.55
CA GLU A 230 10.14 -13.49 -4.32
C GLU A 230 8.85 -12.67 -4.11
N ASP A 231 8.94 -11.36 -4.31
CA ASP A 231 7.85 -10.40 -4.18
C ASP A 231 7.47 -9.74 -5.52
N VAL A 232 7.93 -10.30 -6.65
CA VAL A 232 7.71 -9.71 -7.99
C VAL A 232 6.83 -10.61 -8.84
N LEU A 233 5.75 -10.03 -9.36
CA LEU A 233 4.79 -10.65 -10.26
C LEU A 233 4.97 -10.08 -11.67
N VAL A 234 5.06 -10.98 -12.66
CA VAL A 234 5.03 -10.62 -14.08
C VAL A 234 3.82 -11.26 -14.75
N THR A 235 2.97 -10.45 -15.37
CA THR A 235 1.80 -10.89 -16.15
C THR A 235 1.92 -10.44 -17.61
N VAL A 236 1.23 -11.15 -18.49
CA VAL A 236 1.11 -10.75 -19.91
C VAL A 236 0.24 -9.51 -20.02
N HIS A 237 0.69 -8.54 -20.81
CA HIS A 237 -0.15 -7.44 -21.26
C HIS A 237 -1.25 -7.97 -22.19
N VAL A 238 -2.50 -7.83 -21.79
CA VAL A 238 -3.65 -8.19 -22.62
C VAL A 238 -3.94 -7.04 -23.57
N ALA A 239 -3.97 -7.30 -24.88
CA ALA A 239 -4.15 -6.25 -25.91
C ALA A 239 -5.60 -5.73 -26.03
N GLN A 240 -6.53 -6.29 -25.25
CA GLN A 240 -7.91 -5.83 -25.22
C GLN A 240 -7.99 -4.50 -24.49
N LEU A 241 -8.88 -3.64 -24.98
CA LEU A 241 -9.20 -2.38 -24.31
C LEU A 241 -9.88 -2.65 -22.97
N SER A 242 -9.64 -1.76 -22.03
CA SER A 242 -10.49 -1.61 -20.86
C SER A 242 -11.91 -1.22 -21.29
N LEU A 243 -12.92 -1.62 -20.52
CA LEU A 243 -14.30 -1.18 -20.76
C LEU A 243 -14.46 0.33 -20.60
N ALA A 244 -13.61 0.99 -19.80
CA ALA A 244 -13.57 2.45 -19.68
C ALA A 244 -13.22 3.16 -20.99
N GLU A 245 -12.59 2.46 -21.94
CA GLU A 245 -12.19 3.00 -23.25
C GLU A 245 -13.26 2.77 -24.33
N LEU A 246 -14.39 2.13 -24.01
CA LEU A 246 -15.47 1.87 -24.96
C LEU A 246 -16.52 2.99 -24.97
N ASP A 247 -16.99 3.33 -26.17
CA ASP A 247 -17.99 4.39 -26.37
C ASP A 247 -19.44 3.92 -26.16
N ASP A 248 -19.71 2.60 -26.15
CA ASP A 248 -21.07 2.04 -26.05
C ASP A 248 -21.44 1.71 -24.58
N PRO A 249 -22.27 2.55 -23.92
CA PRO A 249 -22.59 2.35 -22.51
C PRO A 249 -23.39 1.07 -22.25
N VAL A 250 -24.20 0.64 -23.23
CA VAL A 250 -25.00 -0.61 -23.11
C VAL A 250 -24.07 -1.81 -23.14
N GLN A 251 -23.07 -1.81 -24.04
CA GLN A 251 -22.06 -2.86 -24.09
C GLN A 251 -21.24 -2.93 -22.79
N VAL A 252 -20.81 -1.78 -22.27
CA VAL A 252 -20.06 -1.70 -21.00
C VAL A 252 -20.88 -2.31 -19.86
N GLY A 253 -22.11 -1.82 -19.67
CA GLY A 253 -23.00 -2.31 -18.62
C GLY A 253 -23.28 -3.81 -18.71
N ALA A 254 -23.67 -4.30 -19.89
CA ALA A 254 -23.97 -5.72 -20.10
C ALA A 254 -22.75 -6.62 -19.83
N THR A 255 -21.56 -6.20 -20.27
CA THR A 255 -20.32 -6.97 -20.08
C THR A 255 -19.96 -7.05 -18.59
N MET A 256 -19.96 -5.90 -17.89
CA MET A 256 -19.71 -5.85 -16.45
C MET A 256 -20.70 -6.71 -15.67
N GLY A 257 -22.01 -6.61 -15.97
CA GLY A 257 -23.04 -7.38 -15.28
C GLY A 257 -22.86 -8.88 -15.46
N GLY A 258 -22.54 -9.33 -16.68
CA GLY A 258 -22.26 -10.72 -16.98
C GLY A 258 -20.99 -11.25 -16.30
N VAL A 259 -19.92 -10.44 -16.23
CA VAL A 259 -18.68 -10.77 -15.53
C VAL A 259 -18.93 -10.91 -14.02
N LEU A 260 -19.58 -9.91 -13.41
CA LEU A 260 -19.82 -9.89 -11.97
C LEU A 260 -20.74 -11.04 -11.53
N ARG A 261 -21.77 -11.36 -12.32
CA ARG A 261 -22.65 -12.52 -12.07
C ARG A 261 -21.85 -13.82 -11.97
N ARG A 262 -20.88 -14.02 -12.87
CA ARG A 262 -20.04 -15.23 -12.85
C ARG A 262 -19.09 -15.26 -11.65
N LEU A 263 -18.52 -14.11 -11.29
CA LEU A 263 -17.64 -14.00 -10.14
C LEU A 263 -18.41 -14.28 -8.83
N HIS A 264 -19.56 -13.64 -8.63
CA HIS A 264 -20.40 -13.80 -7.44
C HIS A 264 -21.02 -15.21 -7.30
N ALA A 265 -21.03 -16.01 -8.37
CA ALA A 265 -21.50 -17.39 -8.33
C ALA A 265 -20.46 -18.39 -7.79
N LEU A 266 -19.20 -17.98 -7.58
CA LEU A 266 -18.17 -18.80 -6.98
C LEU A 266 -18.42 -19.01 -5.48
N THR A 267 -18.04 -20.17 -4.94
CA THR A 267 -18.39 -20.59 -3.57
C THR A 267 -17.21 -21.08 -2.70
N ASP A 268 -16.01 -21.26 -3.28
CA ASP A 268 -14.83 -21.84 -2.61
C ASP A 268 -13.61 -20.90 -2.62
N CYS A 269 -13.80 -19.64 -2.23
CA CYS A 269 -12.71 -18.66 -2.19
C CYS A 269 -11.91 -18.74 -0.87
N PRO A 270 -10.57 -18.85 -0.92
CA PRO A 270 -9.73 -18.96 0.28
C PRO A 270 -9.35 -17.60 0.90
N PHE A 271 -9.75 -16.48 0.28
CA PHE A 271 -9.37 -15.14 0.70
C PHE A 271 -10.52 -14.45 1.41
N ASP A 272 -10.25 -13.87 2.57
CA ASP A 272 -11.20 -13.02 3.29
C ASP A 272 -10.97 -11.56 2.89
N SER A 273 -12.02 -10.91 2.39
CA SER A 273 -12.06 -9.50 2.02
C SER A 273 -13.26 -8.80 2.68
N GLY A 274 -13.78 -9.36 3.78
CA GLY A 274 -14.91 -8.85 4.52
C GLY A 274 -14.59 -7.61 5.36
N LEU A 275 -15.59 -7.09 6.05
CA LEU A 275 -15.47 -5.85 6.82
C LEU A 275 -14.47 -5.93 7.98
N ASP A 276 -14.27 -7.11 8.57
CA ASP A 276 -13.28 -7.30 9.64
C ASP A 276 -11.84 -7.19 9.14
N ALA A 277 -11.59 -7.51 7.86
CA ALA A 277 -10.30 -7.28 7.21
C ALA A 277 -10.15 -5.84 6.69
N MET A 278 -11.22 -5.27 6.13
CA MET A 278 -11.21 -3.95 5.49
C MET A 278 -11.14 -2.77 6.48
N LEU A 279 -11.96 -2.80 7.54
CA LEU A 279 -12.09 -1.65 8.44
C LEU A 279 -10.79 -1.29 9.20
N PRO A 280 -9.95 -2.26 9.63
CA PRO A 280 -8.64 -1.94 10.19
C PRO A 280 -7.71 -1.25 9.18
N LEU A 281 -7.71 -1.68 7.92
CA LEU A 281 -6.90 -1.07 6.87
C LEU A 281 -7.37 0.37 6.56
N ALA A 282 -8.68 0.56 6.43
CA ALA A 282 -9.28 1.89 6.25
C ALA A 282 -8.93 2.83 7.43
N GLN A 283 -9.03 2.33 8.67
CA GLN A 283 -8.62 3.10 9.85
C GLN A 283 -7.15 3.51 9.79
N ARG A 284 -6.25 2.59 9.42
CA ARG A 284 -4.82 2.90 9.30
C ARG A 284 -4.58 3.97 8.25
N ARG A 285 -5.20 3.86 7.07
CA ARG A 285 -5.10 4.88 6.03
C ARG A 285 -5.54 6.25 6.54
N VAL A 286 -6.59 6.33 7.36
CA VAL A 286 -6.99 7.59 8.02
C VAL A 286 -5.93 8.07 9.01
N VAL A 287 -5.50 7.24 9.97
CA VAL A 287 -4.54 7.60 11.02
C VAL A 287 -3.21 8.07 10.44
N GLU A 288 -2.71 7.35 9.44
CA GLU A 288 -1.46 7.66 8.77
C GLU A 288 -1.62 8.80 7.73
N GLY A 289 -2.85 9.24 7.46
CA GLY A 289 -3.18 10.28 6.49
C GLY A 289 -2.87 9.87 5.04
N LEU A 290 -3.08 8.61 4.69
CA LEU A 290 -2.86 8.05 3.35
C LEU A 290 -4.08 8.17 2.42
N VAL A 291 -5.23 8.61 2.95
CA VAL A 291 -6.45 8.82 2.17
C VAL A 291 -6.30 10.02 1.25
N ASP A 292 -6.63 9.84 -0.04
CA ASP A 292 -6.67 10.92 -1.02
C ASP A 292 -8.03 11.61 -1.01
N VAL A 293 -8.11 12.73 -0.30
CA VAL A 293 -9.34 13.53 -0.20
C VAL A 293 -9.73 14.22 -1.51
N THR A 294 -8.84 14.24 -2.51
CA THR A 294 -9.14 14.84 -3.82
C THR A 294 -9.88 13.89 -4.75
N ASP A 295 -9.91 12.61 -4.39
CA ASP A 295 -10.60 11.54 -5.12
C ASP A 295 -12.00 11.24 -4.54
N PHE A 296 -12.46 12.04 -3.57
CA PHE A 296 -13.77 11.83 -2.96
C PHE A 296 -14.91 12.06 -3.94
N ASP A 297 -15.96 11.25 -3.85
CA ASP A 297 -17.19 11.46 -4.60
C ASP A 297 -17.76 12.86 -4.30
N ASP A 298 -18.41 13.49 -5.29
CA ASP A 298 -18.97 14.84 -5.16
C ASP A 298 -19.93 14.99 -3.95
N ASP A 299 -20.68 13.94 -3.60
CA ASP A 299 -21.58 13.90 -2.44
C ASP A 299 -20.87 13.67 -1.09
N HIS A 300 -19.56 13.39 -1.12
CA HIS A 300 -18.68 13.23 0.04
C HIS A 300 -17.61 14.33 0.16
N ALA A 301 -17.52 15.27 -0.79
CA ALA A 301 -16.46 16.29 -0.86
C ALA A 301 -16.30 17.17 0.41
N ASP A 302 -17.36 17.33 1.20
CA ASP A 302 -17.34 18.10 2.47
C ASP A 302 -16.88 17.26 3.68
N LEU A 303 -16.62 15.97 3.50
CA LEU A 303 -16.23 15.06 4.58
C LEU A 303 -14.72 14.99 4.75
N THR A 304 -14.28 14.85 6.00
CA THR A 304 -12.90 14.48 6.29
C THR A 304 -12.77 12.95 6.42
N PRO A 305 -11.58 12.36 6.17
CA PRO A 305 -11.36 10.93 6.37
C PRO A 305 -11.75 10.43 7.77
N GLU A 306 -11.55 11.25 8.81
CA GLU A 306 -11.95 10.94 10.19
C GLU A 306 -13.48 10.88 10.36
N GLN A 307 -14.21 11.76 9.67
CA GLN A 307 -15.67 11.74 9.66
C GLN A 307 -16.20 10.52 8.90
N VAL A 308 -15.58 10.17 7.78
CA VAL A 308 -15.92 8.99 6.97
C VAL A 308 -15.74 7.71 7.81
N ILE A 309 -14.55 7.46 8.39
CA ILE A 309 -14.32 6.24 9.17
C ILE A 309 -15.20 6.15 10.42
N ALA A 310 -15.52 7.29 11.06
CA ALA A 310 -16.45 7.32 12.18
C ALA A 310 -17.87 6.92 11.75
N ARG A 311 -18.35 7.41 10.60
CA ARG A 311 -19.66 7.05 10.05
C ARG A 311 -19.72 5.58 9.64
N VAL A 312 -18.72 5.10 8.90
CA VAL A 312 -18.61 3.70 8.49
C VAL A 312 -18.66 2.77 9.70
N ARG A 313 -17.91 3.06 10.77
CA ARG A 313 -17.95 2.25 12.00
C ARG A 313 -19.34 2.19 12.66
N VAL A 314 -20.07 3.31 12.68
CA VAL A 314 -21.41 3.39 13.28
C VAL A 314 -22.47 2.74 12.39
N GLN A 315 -22.33 2.85 11.07
CA GLN A 315 -23.30 2.39 10.08
C GLN A 315 -23.05 0.95 9.62
N ARG A 316 -22.03 0.28 10.16
CA ARG A 316 -21.64 -1.10 9.83
C ARG A 316 -22.88 -2.01 9.68
N PRO A 317 -23.08 -2.64 8.52
CA PRO A 317 -24.14 -3.61 8.30
C PRO A 317 -24.06 -4.77 9.31
N ALA A 318 -25.23 -5.28 9.72
CA ALA A 318 -25.33 -6.38 10.68
C ALA A 318 -25.28 -7.76 10.03
N GLU A 319 -25.66 -7.84 8.76
CA GLU A 319 -25.71 -9.05 7.95
C GLU A 319 -24.93 -8.78 6.66
N ASP A 320 -24.19 -9.80 6.21
CA ASP A 320 -23.47 -9.78 4.95
C ASP A 320 -24.09 -10.83 4.00
N ASP A 321 -24.29 -10.46 2.73
CA ASP A 321 -24.58 -11.38 1.63
C ASP A 321 -23.27 -11.80 0.95
N HIS A 322 -22.59 -12.78 1.57
CA HIS A 322 -21.25 -13.21 1.19
C HIS A 322 -21.19 -13.84 -0.21
N VAL A 323 -20.37 -13.23 -1.06
CA VAL A 323 -19.98 -13.71 -2.39
C VAL A 323 -18.47 -13.59 -2.54
N VAL A 324 -17.91 -14.15 -3.61
CA VAL A 324 -16.56 -13.79 -4.04
C VAL A 324 -16.66 -12.44 -4.74
N ALA A 325 -16.13 -11.39 -4.12
CA ALA A 325 -16.11 -10.03 -4.66
C ALA A 325 -14.75 -9.72 -5.30
N HIS A 326 -14.74 -8.83 -6.29
CA HIS A 326 -13.56 -8.23 -6.89
C HIS A 326 -12.85 -7.30 -5.92
N GLY A 327 -13.65 -6.43 -5.29
CA GLY A 327 -13.23 -5.46 -4.30
C GLY A 327 -12.91 -4.07 -4.83
N ASP A 328 -12.88 -3.90 -6.15
CA ASP A 328 -12.71 -2.65 -6.90
C ASP A 328 -13.28 -2.83 -8.33
N PHE A 329 -14.60 -2.99 -8.45
CA PHE A 329 -15.22 -3.45 -9.70
C PHE A 329 -15.64 -2.27 -10.62
N THR A 330 -14.65 -1.62 -11.21
CA THR A 330 -14.80 -0.49 -12.14
C THR A 330 -14.72 -0.94 -13.62
N PRO A 331 -15.16 -0.10 -14.58
CA PRO A 331 -14.92 -0.33 -16.00
C PRO A 331 -13.42 -0.41 -16.36
N GLU A 332 -12.54 0.23 -15.58
CA GLU A 332 -11.09 0.18 -15.79
C GLU A 332 -10.50 -1.21 -15.53
N ASN A 333 -11.10 -1.95 -14.59
CA ASN A 333 -10.63 -3.25 -14.13
C ASN A 333 -11.23 -4.44 -14.90
N VAL A 334 -12.01 -4.17 -15.94
CA VAL A 334 -12.61 -5.20 -16.81
C VAL A 334 -12.26 -4.90 -18.26
N LEU A 335 -11.71 -5.88 -18.97
CA LEU A 335 -11.40 -5.76 -20.39
C LEU A 335 -12.59 -6.12 -21.27
N ALA A 336 -12.57 -5.70 -22.54
CA ALA A 336 -13.66 -5.89 -23.49
C ALA A 336 -14.07 -7.37 -23.73
N ASP A 337 -13.19 -8.34 -23.47
CA ASP A 337 -13.49 -9.77 -23.54
C ASP A 337 -13.98 -10.38 -22.22
N GLY A 338 -14.14 -9.55 -21.18
CA GLY A 338 -14.55 -9.95 -19.84
C GLY A 338 -13.41 -10.44 -18.94
N THR A 339 -12.15 -10.28 -19.35
CA THR A 339 -10.98 -10.51 -18.49
C THR A 339 -10.94 -9.48 -17.37
N MET A 340 -10.78 -9.92 -16.11
CA MET A 340 -10.61 -9.02 -14.97
C MET A 340 -9.13 -8.79 -14.66
N VAL A 341 -8.78 -7.54 -14.36
CA VAL A 341 -7.44 -7.12 -13.93
C VAL A 341 -7.51 -6.47 -12.55
N ASP A 342 -6.36 -6.19 -11.96
CA ASP A 342 -6.26 -5.64 -10.60
C ASP A 342 -6.99 -6.47 -9.52
N VAL A 343 -6.76 -7.78 -9.57
CA VAL A 343 -7.49 -8.73 -8.74
C VAL A 343 -6.91 -8.87 -7.34
N ALA A 344 -6.06 -7.95 -6.87
CA ALA A 344 -5.41 -8.05 -5.56
C ALA A 344 -6.41 -7.97 -4.39
N GLY A 345 -7.56 -7.33 -4.61
CA GLY A 345 -8.65 -7.19 -3.64
C GLY A 345 -9.60 -8.39 -3.54
N VAL A 346 -9.51 -9.35 -4.47
CA VAL A 346 -10.49 -10.44 -4.58
C VAL A 346 -10.57 -11.28 -3.30
N GLY A 347 -11.78 -11.52 -2.84
CA GLY A 347 -12.04 -12.34 -1.65
C GLY A 347 -13.52 -12.39 -1.27
N VAL A 348 -13.84 -13.15 -0.23
CA VAL A 348 -15.20 -13.24 0.30
C VAL A 348 -15.58 -11.91 0.95
N ALA A 349 -16.65 -11.28 0.46
CA ALA A 349 -17.20 -10.03 0.98
C ALA A 349 -18.70 -9.94 0.65
N ASP A 350 -19.39 -8.92 1.17
CA ASP A 350 -20.76 -8.64 0.74
C ASP A 350 -20.79 -8.22 -0.74
N ARG A 351 -21.77 -8.74 -1.50
CA ARG A 351 -21.96 -8.39 -2.93
C ARG A 351 -22.15 -6.90 -3.18
N ALA A 352 -22.68 -6.17 -2.21
CA ALA A 352 -22.93 -4.73 -2.30
C ALA A 352 -21.62 -3.95 -2.39
N ARG A 353 -20.48 -4.52 -1.99
CA ARG A 353 -19.16 -3.92 -2.21
C ARG A 353 -18.91 -3.65 -3.69
N ASP A 354 -19.01 -4.68 -4.52
CA ASP A 354 -18.78 -4.52 -5.96
C ASP A 354 -19.92 -3.78 -6.65
N LEU A 355 -21.16 -4.02 -6.23
CA LEU A 355 -22.33 -3.37 -6.82
C LEU A 355 -22.35 -1.86 -6.55
N ALA A 356 -21.87 -1.41 -5.40
CA ALA A 356 -21.77 0.01 -5.07
C ALA A 356 -20.81 0.73 -6.02
N ILE A 357 -19.63 0.16 -6.24
CA ILE A 357 -18.59 0.70 -7.13
C ILE A 357 -19.09 0.66 -8.59
N ALA A 358 -19.60 -0.49 -9.04
CA ALA A 358 -20.13 -0.64 -10.40
C ALA A 358 -21.27 0.34 -10.68
N GLU A 359 -22.19 0.53 -9.74
CA GLU A 359 -23.32 1.44 -9.90
C GLU A 359 -22.88 2.90 -9.96
N ARG A 360 -21.89 3.31 -9.13
CA ARG A 360 -21.29 4.64 -9.21
C ARG A 360 -20.77 4.93 -10.61
N GLU A 361 -19.91 4.06 -11.13
CA GLU A 361 -19.26 4.22 -12.44
C GLU A 361 -20.27 4.21 -13.59
N LEU A 362 -21.21 3.26 -13.58
CA LEU A 362 -22.20 3.11 -14.65
C LEU A 362 -23.24 4.24 -14.66
N THR A 363 -23.55 4.83 -13.51
CA THR A 363 -24.44 5.99 -13.44
C THR A 363 -23.84 7.19 -14.17
N ALA A 364 -22.52 7.39 -14.07
CA ALA A 364 -21.81 8.44 -14.80
C ALA A 364 -21.84 8.24 -16.33
N LEU A 365 -21.87 6.98 -16.79
CA LEU A 365 -22.02 6.62 -18.22
C LEU A 365 -23.47 6.70 -18.73
N GLY A 366 -24.45 6.75 -17.82
CA GLY A 366 -25.86 6.97 -18.10
C GLY A 366 -26.78 5.77 -17.83
N GLU A 367 -28.07 6.04 -17.67
CA GLU A 367 -29.10 5.07 -17.23
C GLU A 367 -29.18 3.80 -18.09
N GLN A 368 -28.83 3.89 -19.38
CA GLN A 368 -28.80 2.74 -20.30
C GLN A 368 -27.74 1.71 -19.92
N ALA A 369 -26.58 2.16 -19.43
CA ALA A 369 -25.51 1.30 -18.96
C ALA A 369 -25.94 0.54 -17.69
N LEU A 370 -26.50 1.25 -16.72
CA LEU A 370 -26.99 0.66 -15.48
C LEU A 370 -28.14 -0.34 -15.73
N THR A 371 -29.04 -0.02 -16.65
CA THR A 371 -30.13 -0.90 -17.07
C THR A 371 -29.59 -2.19 -17.68
N ALA A 372 -28.64 -2.09 -18.61
CA ALA A 372 -28.00 -3.24 -19.23
C ALA A 372 -27.22 -4.10 -18.22
N PHE A 373 -26.54 -3.45 -17.27
CA PHE A 373 -25.82 -4.10 -16.19
C PHE A 373 -26.72 -4.96 -15.32
N TYR A 374 -27.80 -4.40 -14.77
CA TYR A 374 -28.69 -5.19 -13.90
C TYR A 374 -29.47 -6.25 -14.68
N ALA A 375 -29.78 -6.00 -15.95
CA ALA A 375 -30.39 -7.01 -16.83
C ALA A 375 -29.49 -8.24 -16.98
N GLU A 376 -28.17 -8.06 -17.14
CA GLU A 376 -27.24 -9.18 -17.23
C GLU A 376 -26.73 -9.70 -15.88
N TYR A 377 -26.65 -8.87 -14.85
CA TYR A 377 -26.25 -9.33 -13.53
C TYR A 377 -27.28 -10.33 -12.96
N GLY A 378 -28.57 -10.16 -13.27
CA GLY A 378 -29.62 -11.12 -12.93
C GLY A 378 -29.92 -11.26 -11.44
N GLY A 379 -29.32 -10.41 -10.60
CA GLY A 379 -29.54 -10.34 -9.15
C GLY A 379 -30.47 -9.21 -8.73
N VAL A 380 -30.97 -9.28 -7.50
CA VAL A 380 -31.72 -8.18 -6.88
C VAL A 380 -30.76 -7.05 -6.54
N ARG A 381 -31.08 -5.82 -6.96
CA ARG A 381 -30.37 -4.61 -6.54
C ARG A 381 -30.45 -4.49 -5.01
N PRO A 382 -29.32 -4.39 -4.29
CA PRO A 382 -29.32 -4.20 -2.84
C PRO A 382 -30.08 -2.94 -2.42
N ASP A 383 -30.42 -2.85 -1.13
CA ASP A 383 -30.93 -1.60 -0.55
C ASP A 383 -29.91 -0.47 -0.79
N GLN A 384 -30.41 0.69 -1.23
CA GLN A 384 -29.60 1.88 -1.46
C GLN A 384 -28.74 2.22 -0.24
N ARG A 385 -29.26 2.06 0.98
CA ARG A 385 -28.48 2.33 2.21
C ARG A 385 -27.22 1.46 2.32
N LEU A 386 -27.26 0.23 1.81
CA LEU A 386 -26.11 -0.66 1.81
C LEU A 386 -25.10 -0.28 0.72
N LEU A 387 -25.58 0.13 -0.46
CA LEU A 387 -24.72 0.66 -1.52
C LEU A 387 -24.01 1.94 -1.07
N ASP A 388 -24.74 2.87 -0.44
CA ASP A 388 -24.18 4.12 0.10
C ASP A 388 -23.11 3.85 1.17
N TYR A 389 -23.30 2.81 1.99
CA TYR A 389 -22.30 2.40 2.98
C TYR A 389 -20.99 1.94 2.31
N TYR A 390 -21.07 1.12 1.26
CA TYR A 390 -19.88 0.63 0.57
C TYR A 390 -19.21 1.72 -0.28
N ARG A 391 -19.98 2.65 -0.89
CA ARG A 391 -19.41 3.88 -1.50
C ARG A 391 -18.63 4.69 -0.47
N LEU A 392 -19.22 4.92 0.71
CA LEU A 392 -18.56 5.67 1.78
C LEU A 392 -17.29 4.97 2.31
N LEU A 393 -17.27 3.64 2.33
CA LEU A 393 -16.07 2.87 2.71
C LEU A 393 -14.97 2.94 1.64
N ASP A 394 -15.35 2.96 0.35
CA ASP A 394 -14.43 3.03 -0.78
C ASP A 394 -13.58 4.30 -0.76
N GLU A 395 -14.13 5.42 -0.25
CA GLU A 395 -13.41 6.68 -0.01
C GLU A 395 -12.14 6.54 0.85
N LEU A 396 -12.04 5.46 1.63
CA LEU A 396 -10.89 5.21 2.51
C LEU A 396 -9.88 4.22 1.94
N CYS A 397 -10.14 3.63 0.77
CA CYS A 397 -9.38 2.50 0.23
C CYS A 397 -8.14 2.92 -0.57
#